data_AF-A0A1R3HXU5-F1
#
_entry.id   AF-A0A1R3HXU5-F1
#
_cell.length_a   1.000
_cell.length_b   1.000
_cell.length_c   1.000
_cell.angle_alpha   90.00
_cell.angle_beta   90.00
_cell.angle_gamma   90.00
#
_symmetry.space_group_name_H-M   'P 1'
#
loop_
_entity.id
_entity.type
_entity.pdbx_description
1 polymer ?
#
loop_
_entity_poly.entity_id
_entity_poly.type
_entity_poly.pdbx_seq_one_letter_code
_entity_poly.pdbx_strand_id
1 'polypeptide(L)'
;MGSTPHQVVEFELMICKSLIFVLILLIWFWFEAATAKIQEHQLQWQGPEGGNTENIVSHSCIHDQIIEQRRRPGRKVYSVTPQVYEHSGISNHVHHKGRSLLALPELVGPSKDAKQPIRIYLNYDAVGHSQDRDCRKVGEIVKLGEPPLSSYLGTGTPSCNPHGDPPIYGDCWYNCTLDDISGEDKRRRLRKALGQTADWFKRALAVEPVKGNLRLSGYSACGQDGGVQLPREYVEEGVADADLVLLVTTRPTTGNTLAWAVACERDQWGRAIAGHVNVAPRHLTAEAETLLSATLIHEVMHVLGFDPHAFAHFRDERKRRRSQVTEQIMDEKLGRMVTRVVLPRVVMHSRHHYGAFSENFTGLELEDGGGRGTSGSHWEKRLLMNEIMTGSVDTRSVVSKMTLALLEDSGWYQANYSMADRLDWGRNQGTEFVTFPCNLWKGAYRCNTTNLSGCTYNREAEGYCPIVSYSGDLPQWARYFPQANKGGQSSLADYCTYFVAYSDGSCTDTNSARAPDRMLGEVRGSNSRCVNNSLEDLALAIAVGMASACQMGSVNVRMVILALTAPLLFVMSNVASMVVYVITEFVSSAALTTQAIHARTALVSYLVFQYAKMY
;
A
#
# COMPACT_ATOMS: atom_id res chain seq x y z
N MET A 1 16.83 -38.86 77.56
CA MET A 1 17.45 -39.58 76.43
C MET A 1 17.71 -38.55 75.36
N GLY A 2 18.96 -38.10 75.25
CA GLY A 2 19.34 -37.00 74.35
C GLY A 2 19.71 -37.52 72.97
N SER A 3 19.10 -36.96 71.94
CA SER A 3 19.62 -36.96 70.57
C SER A 3 20.30 -35.61 70.33
N THR A 4 21.58 -35.66 69.96
CA THR A 4 22.42 -34.48 69.70
C THR A 4 22.00 -33.76 68.40
N PRO A 5 22.25 -32.44 68.27
CA PRO A 5 21.81 -31.60 67.14
C PRO A 5 22.31 -32.05 65.75
N HIS A 6 23.27 -32.97 65.69
CA HIS A 6 23.72 -33.61 64.46
C HIS A 6 22.66 -34.52 63.79
N GLN A 7 21.72 -35.10 64.56
CA GLN A 7 20.72 -36.02 64.00
C GLN A 7 19.54 -35.32 63.31
N VAL A 8 19.29 -34.04 63.64
CA VAL A 8 18.22 -33.25 63.00
C VAL A 8 18.68 -32.72 61.62
N VAL A 9 19.97 -32.36 61.50
CA VAL A 9 20.56 -31.90 60.24
C VAL A 9 20.68 -33.02 59.22
N GLU A 10 20.97 -34.26 59.63
CA GLU A 10 20.96 -35.40 58.71
C GLU A 10 19.55 -35.74 58.19
N PHE A 11 18.51 -35.57 59.02
CA PHE A 11 17.13 -35.86 58.62
C PHE A 11 16.60 -34.83 57.60
N GLU A 12 16.88 -33.55 57.81
CA GLU A 12 16.59 -32.45 56.87
C GLU A 12 17.35 -32.61 55.53
N LEU A 13 18.63 -33.01 55.59
CA LEU A 13 19.44 -33.26 54.39
C LEU A 13 18.94 -34.48 53.61
N MET A 14 18.37 -35.48 54.28
CA MET A 14 17.80 -36.68 53.65
C MET A 14 16.49 -36.36 52.90
N ILE A 15 15.65 -35.48 53.47
CA ILE A 15 14.41 -35.01 52.82
C ILE A 15 14.72 -34.13 51.61
N CYS A 16 15.70 -33.23 51.72
CA CYS A 16 16.12 -32.36 50.63
C CYS A 16 16.71 -33.16 49.46
N LYS A 17 17.54 -34.18 49.74
CA LYS A 17 18.07 -35.09 48.71
C LYS A 17 16.96 -35.92 48.04
N SER A 18 15.95 -36.34 48.79
CA SER A 18 14.81 -37.11 48.25
C SER A 18 13.93 -36.26 47.33
N LEU A 19 13.69 -34.99 47.67
CA LEU A 19 12.93 -34.05 46.83
C LEU A 19 13.68 -33.70 45.53
N ILE A 20 15.00 -33.50 45.60
CA ILE A 20 15.84 -33.24 44.42
C ILE A 20 15.85 -34.46 43.49
N PHE A 21 15.91 -35.68 44.05
CA PHE A 21 15.88 -36.91 43.26
C PHE A 21 14.53 -37.10 42.53
N VAL A 22 13.41 -36.79 43.19
CA VAL A 22 12.07 -36.82 42.57
C VAL A 22 11.95 -35.76 41.45
N LEU A 23 12.53 -34.57 41.64
CA LEU A 23 12.54 -33.52 40.62
C LEU A 23 13.38 -33.91 39.40
N ILE A 24 14.53 -34.57 39.60
CA ILE A 24 15.39 -35.06 38.51
C ILE A 24 14.67 -36.17 37.74
N LEU A 25 13.99 -37.10 38.42
CA LEU A 25 13.19 -38.15 37.77
C LEU A 25 12.03 -37.57 36.95
N LEU A 26 11.36 -36.52 37.44
CA LEU A 26 10.35 -35.81 36.68
C LEU A 26 10.94 -35.12 35.45
N ILE A 27 12.09 -34.45 35.56
CA ILE A 27 12.77 -33.82 34.42
C ILE A 27 13.19 -34.87 33.38
N TRP A 28 13.66 -36.03 33.82
CA TRP A 28 14.04 -37.13 32.91
C TRP A 28 12.82 -37.72 32.18
N PHE A 29 11.69 -37.90 32.89
CA PHE A 29 10.43 -38.38 32.30
C PHE A 29 9.84 -37.39 31.28
N TRP A 30 10.04 -36.09 31.49
CA TRP A 30 9.67 -35.04 30.52
C TRP A 30 10.62 -34.98 29.31
N PHE A 31 11.89 -35.33 29.48
CA PHE A 31 12.88 -35.33 28.40
C PHE A 31 12.73 -36.55 27.46
N GLU A 32 12.35 -37.72 27.99
CA GLU A 32 12.00 -38.88 27.16
C GLU A 32 10.68 -38.68 26.38
N ALA A 33 9.72 -37.93 26.93
CA ALA A 33 8.49 -37.57 26.22
C ALA A 33 8.70 -36.56 25.08
N ALA A 34 9.72 -35.69 25.17
CA ALA A 34 10.03 -34.67 24.16
C ALA A 34 10.90 -35.19 23.00
N THR A 35 11.65 -36.28 23.21
CA THR A 35 12.57 -36.84 22.21
C THR A 35 11.93 -37.89 21.29
N ALA A 36 10.71 -38.33 21.58
CA ALA A 36 10.02 -39.37 20.80
C ALA A 36 9.24 -38.86 19.55
N LYS A 37 9.44 -37.62 19.08
CA LYS A 37 8.60 -37.09 17.96
C LYS A 37 9.27 -36.24 16.89
N ILE A 38 10.59 -36.25 16.75
CA ILE A 38 11.26 -35.53 15.64
C ILE A 38 12.45 -36.33 15.12
N GLN A 39 12.17 -37.31 14.26
CA GLN A 39 13.18 -37.87 13.39
C GLN A 39 12.56 -38.22 12.04
N GLU A 40 12.47 -37.23 11.15
CA GLU A 40 12.54 -37.47 9.71
C GLU A 40 12.86 -36.18 8.92
N HIS A 41 13.93 -36.29 8.12
CA HIS A 41 14.37 -35.45 7.00
C HIS A 41 14.99 -34.06 7.24
N GLN A 42 16.32 -34.09 7.46
CA GLN A 42 17.27 -33.12 6.92
C GLN A 42 17.81 -33.59 5.56
N LEU A 43 17.86 -32.70 4.56
CA LEU A 43 18.76 -32.70 3.40
C LEU A 43 18.65 -31.30 2.75
N GLN A 44 19.51 -30.35 3.15
CA GLN A 44 20.77 -29.98 2.49
C GLN A 44 20.56 -29.01 1.31
N TRP A 45 21.10 -27.78 1.40
CA TRP A 45 21.90 -27.11 0.34
C TRP A 45 22.55 -25.83 0.91
N GLN A 46 23.87 -25.74 0.72
CA GLN A 46 24.77 -24.61 1.03
C GLN A 46 25.18 -23.90 -0.28
N GLY A 47 25.38 -22.59 -0.25
CA GLY A 47 26.14 -21.84 -1.27
C GLY A 47 25.78 -20.34 -1.36
N PRO A 48 26.73 -19.43 -1.69
CA PRO A 48 27.02 -18.28 -0.83
C PRO A 48 26.61 -16.90 -1.36
N GLU A 49 26.65 -15.96 -0.41
CA GLU A 49 26.41 -14.52 -0.44
C GLU A 49 27.18 -13.75 -1.53
N GLY A 50 26.51 -12.72 -2.07
CA GLY A 50 27.10 -11.63 -2.82
C GLY A 50 26.17 -10.43 -2.73
N GLY A 51 26.54 -9.45 -1.89
CA GLY A 51 25.72 -8.27 -1.62
C GLY A 51 25.50 -7.40 -2.85
N ASN A 52 24.30 -6.81 -2.94
CA ASN A 52 24.05 -5.67 -3.80
C ASN A 52 23.08 -4.73 -3.09
N THR A 53 23.42 -3.45 -3.11
CA THR A 53 22.55 -2.31 -2.83
C THR A 53 21.22 -2.48 -3.59
N GLU A 54 20.16 -2.83 -2.87
CA GLU A 54 18.85 -3.08 -3.47
C GLU A 54 18.14 -1.77 -3.78
N ASN A 55 18.14 -1.43 -5.07
CA ASN A 55 17.29 -0.41 -5.65
C ASN A 55 15.83 -0.81 -5.42
N ILE A 56 15.08 0.00 -4.69
CA ILE A 56 13.62 -0.09 -4.62
C ILE A 56 13.11 0.03 -6.06
N VAL A 57 12.52 -1.05 -6.59
CA VAL A 57 12.01 -1.11 -7.95
C VAL A 57 10.72 -0.28 -8.04
N SER A 58 10.86 1.04 -8.16
CA SER A 58 9.76 1.96 -8.43
C SER A 58 9.66 2.22 -9.93
N HIS A 59 8.51 1.94 -10.53
CA HIS A 59 8.26 2.11 -11.97
C HIS A 59 7.67 3.48 -12.29
N SER A 60 8.16 4.08 -13.38
CA SER A 60 7.73 5.39 -13.89
C SER A 60 6.62 5.23 -14.92
N CYS A 61 5.52 5.97 -14.78
CA CYS A 61 4.42 5.98 -15.76
C CYS A 61 4.73 6.95 -16.92
N ILE A 62 4.54 6.54 -18.19
CA ILE A 62 4.90 7.33 -19.42
C ILE A 62 3.90 8.45 -19.76
N HIS A 63 2.95 8.74 -18.89
CA HIS A 63 1.87 9.69 -19.15
C HIS A 63 2.36 11.05 -19.68
N ASP A 64 3.58 11.49 -19.33
CA ASP A 64 4.17 12.77 -19.73
C ASP A 64 4.20 12.94 -21.26
N GLN A 65 4.64 11.89 -21.97
CA GLN A 65 4.80 11.87 -23.42
C GLN A 65 3.45 11.75 -24.14
N ILE A 66 2.54 11.01 -23.52
CA ILE A 66 1.20 10.74 -24.04
C ILE A 66 0.39 12.03 -24.11
N ILE A 67 0.49 12.87 -23.08
CA ILE A 67 -0.24 14.14 -23.00
C ILE A 67 0.41 15.23 -23.89
N GLU A 68 1.72 15.16 -24.17
CA GLU A 68 2.43 16.09 -25.06
C GLU A 68 1.97 15.98 -26.52
N GLN A 69 1.87 14.77 -27.05
CA GLN A 69 1.41 14.56 -28.43
C GLN A 69 -0.09 14.85 -28.65
N ARG A 70 -0.93 14.82 -27.60
CA ARG A 70 -2.36 15.24 -27.67
C ARG A 70 -2.53 16.72 -28.06
N ARG A 71 -1.48 17.55 -27.96
CA ARG A 71 -1.51 19.00 -28.26
C ARG A 71 -1.10 19.38 -29.69
N ARG A 72 -0.68 18.46 -30.57
CA ARG A 72 -0.40 18.83 -31.98
C ARG A 72 -1.70 19.34 -32.65
N PRO A 73 -1.75 20.61 -33.13
CA PRO A 73 -2.98 21.19 -33.68
C PRO A 73 -3.37 20.47 -34.97
N GLY A 74 -4.64 20.06 -35.06
CA GLY A 74 -5.18 19.36 -36.25
C GLY A 74 -6.28 18.33 -35.96
N ARG A 75 -6.49 17.96 -34.69
CA ARG A 75 -7.49 16.96 -34.30
C ARG A 75 -8.88 17.61 -34.11
N LYS A 76 -9.70 17.57 -35.16
CA LYS A 76 -11.09 18.09 -35.18
C LYS A 76 -11.93 17.42 -34.09
N VAL A 77 -12.77 18.18 -33.39
CA VAL A 77 -13.76 17.64 -32.44
C VAL A 77 -14.72 16.74 -33.24
N TYR A 78 -14.73 15.46 -32.92
CA TYR A 78 -15.34 14.40 -33.72
C TYR A 78 -16.81 14.17 -33.36
N SER A 79 -17.65 13.91 -34.37
CA SER A 79 -19.04 13.51 -34.15
C SER A 79 -19.11 12.08 -33.61
N VAL A 80 -19.58 11.92 -32.38
CA VAL A 80 -19.79 10.62 -31.74
C VAL A 80 -21.15 10.07 -32.17
N THR A 81 -21.22 8.80 -32.58
CA THR A 81 -22.51 8.12 -32.77
C THR A 81 -23.20 8.04 -31.41
N PRO A 82 -24.37 8.69 -31.21
CA PRO A 82 -25.05 8.69 -29.93
C PRO A 82 -25.36 7.26 -29.50
N GLN A 83 -24.84 6.83 -28.35
CA GLN A 83 -25.17 5.52 -27.80
C GLN A 83 -26.54 5.58 -27.15
N VAL A 84 -27.37 4.56 -27.36
CA VAL A 84 -28.64 4.44 -26.65
C VAL A 84 -28.38 3.62 -25.40
N TYR A 85 -28.87 4.11 -24.26
CA TYR A 85 -28.83 3.36 -23.01
C TYR A 85 -30.21 2.84 -22.67
N GLU A 86 -30.24 1.74 -21.94
CA GLU A 86 -31.48 1.28 -21.34
C GLU A 86 -31.93 2.35 -20.32
N HIS A 87 -33.00 3.07 -20.64
CA HIS A 87 -33.70 3.94 -19.70
C HIS A 87 -35.06 3.35 -19.39
N SER A 88 -35.35 3.20 -18.10
CA SER A 88 -36.71 3.01 -17.64
C SER A 88 -37.44 4.36 -17.70
N GLY A 89 -38.68 4.35 -18.22
CA GLY A 89 -39.42 5.57 -18.52
C GLY A 89 -39.77 6.37 -17.26
N ILE A 90 -39.45 7.66 -17.26
CA ILE A 90 -40.00 8.61 -16.29
C ILE A 90 -41.35 9.11 -16.82
N SER A 91 -42.43 8.79 -16.11
CA SER A 91 -43.73 9.44 -16.28
C SER A 91 -44.07 10.27 -15.04
N ASN A 92 -44.29 11.56 -15.31
CA ASN A 92 -45.14 12.53 -14.64
C ASN A 92 -44.66 13.28 -13.37
N HIS A 93 -44.54 14.59 -13.60
CA HIS A 93 -44.73 15.72 -12.70
C HIS A 93 -45.63 15.45 -11.48
N VAL A 94 -45.11 15.73 -10.29
CA VAL A 94 -45.94 16.14 -9.14
C VAL A 94 -45.29 17.34 -8.46
N HIS A 95 -45.99 18.49 -8.54
CA HIS A 95 -45.72 19.68 -7.74
C HIS A 95 -46.01 19.40 -6.27
N HIS A 96 -45.07 19.66 -5.36
CA HIS A 96 -45.41 19.90 -3.96
C HIS A 96 -44.74 21.18 -3.44
N LYS A 97 -45.60 22.09 -2.95
CA LYS A 97 -45.27 23.32 -2.24
C LYS A 97 -44.80 23.02 -0.80
N GLY A 98 -43.84 23.82 -0.34
CA GLY A 98 -43.65 24.35 1.02
C GLY A 98 -43.97 23.51 2.28
N ARG A 99 -42.92 23.38 3.12
CA ARG A 99 -42.89 23.06 4.57
C ARG A 99 -43.30 21.64 5.00
N SER A 100 -42.30 20.87 5.43
CA SER A 100 -42.33 20.04 6.64
C SER A 100 -40.90 19.59 6.97
N LEU A 101 -40.30 20.21 7.99
CA LEU A 101 -39.07 19.77 8.66
C LEU A 101 -39.44 18.66 9.67
N LEU A 102 -38.59 17.65 9.78
CA LEU A 102 -38.61 16.57 10.79
C LEU A 102 -39.67 15.47 10.60
N ALA A 103 -39.44 14.60 9.61
CA ALA A 103 -39.87 13.20 9.66
C ALA A 103 -38.88 12.35 8.83
N LEU A 104 -38.31 11.30 9.44
CA LEU A 104 -37.60 10.24 8.73
C LEU A 104 -38.57 9.57 7.74
N PRO A 105 -38.27 9.47 6.44
CA PRO A 105 -39.05 8.63 5.54
C PRO A 105 -38.46 7.23 5.54
N GLU A 106 -39.06 6.33 6.32
CA GLU A 106 -39.18 4.93 5.89
C GLU A 106 -40.16 4.87 4.70
N LEU A 107 -39.85 4.00 3.74
CA LEU A 107 -40.54 3.73 2.47
C LEU A 107 -40.32 4.71 1.31
N VAL A 108 -39.18 4.56 0.64
CA VAL A 108 -39.13 4.51 -0.83
C VAL A 108 -38.85 3.06 -1.22
N GLY A 109 -39.89 2.34 -1.66
CA GLY A 109 -39.72 1.05 -2.34
C GLY A 109 -38.84 1.19 -3.60
N PRO A 110 -38.24 0.09 -4.10
CA PRO A 110 -37.14 0.15 -5.05
C PRO A 110 -37.59 0.71 -6.40
N SER A 111 -37.28 1.96 -6.65
CA SER A 111 -37.09 2.50 -8.00
C SER A 111 -35.63 2.85 -8.13
N LYS A 112 -34.82 1.90 -8.62
CA LYS A 112 -33.45 2.17 -9.04
C LYS A 112 -33.19 1.42 -10.34
N ASP A 113 -33.09 2.17 -11.43
CA ASP A 113 -32.41 1.76 -12.65
C ASP A 113 -31.15 0.97 -12.29
N ALA A 114 -31.20 -0.35 -12.44
CA ALA A 114 -30.15 -1.21 -11.93
C ALA A 114 -28.96 -1.15 -12.89
N LYS A 115 -28.02 -0.25 -12.61
CA LYS A 115 -26.68 -0.30 -13.21
C LYS A 115 -26.17 -1.75 -13.13
N GLN A 116 -25.67 -2.26 -14.25
CA GLN A 116 -25.20 -3.64 -14.40
C GLN A 116 -23.67 -3.68 -14.36
N PRO A 117 -23.06 -4.83 -13.99
CA PRO A 117 -21.60 -5.00 -14.08
C PRO A 117 -21.04 -4.56 -15.44
N ILE A 118 -19.99 -3.74 -15.44
CA ILE A 118 -19.39 -3.25 -16.68
C ILE A 118 -18.89 -4.40 -17.56
N ARG A 119 -19.21 -4.34 -18.86
CA ARG A 119 -18.74 -5.31 -19.84
C ARG A 119 -17.58 -4.73 -20.63
N ILE A 120 -16.38 -5.28 -20.44
CA ILE A 120 -15.16 -4.83 -21.12
C ILE A 120 -14.79 -5.86 -22.18
N TYR A 121 -14.74 -5.43 -23.45
CA TYR A 121 -14.29 -6.24 -24.57
C TYR A 121 -12.80 -5.99 -24.83
N LEU A 122 -12.01 -7.06 -24.92
CA LEU A 122 -10.57 -7.01 -25.14
C LEU A 122 -10.26 -7.42 -26.59
N ASN A 123 -9.81 -6.47 -27.42
CA ASN A 123 -9.36 -6.74 -28.78
C ASN A 123 -7.83 -6.95 -28.80
N TYR A 124 -7.38 -8.09 -29.34
CA TYR A 124 -5.96 -8.44 -29.46
C TYR A 124 -5.45 -8.45 -30.91
N ASP A 125 -6.24 -7.98 -31.87
CA ASP A 125 -5.94 -8.13 -33.30
C ASP A 125 -4.72 -7.31 -33.74
N ALA A 126 -4.43 -6.24 -33.00
CA ALA A 126 -3.25 -5.41 -33.23
C ALA A 126 -1.95 -6.00 -32.67
N VAL A 127 -2.02 -7.05 -31.83
CA VAL A 127 -0.85 -7.63 -31.15
C VAL A 127 0.05 -8.38 -32.13
N GLY A 128 1.21 -7.81 -32.44
CA GLY A 128 2.20 -8.41 -33.36
C GLY A 128 1.92 -8.15 -34.84
N HIS A 129 0.91 -7.32 -35.15
CA HIS A 129 0.48 -7.02 -36.50
C HIS A 129 0.82 -5.59 -36.96
N SER A 130 1.35 -4.73 -36.09
CA SER A 130 1.85 -3.40 -36.45
C SER A 130 3.21 -3.49 -37.13
N GLN A 131 3.28 -3.14 -38.43
CA GLN A 131 4.47 -3.35 -39.25
C GLN A 131 5.68 -2.49 -38.87
N ASP A 132 5.46 -1.31 -38.28
CA ASP A 132 6.52 -0.35 -37.96
C ASP A 132 6.70 -0.10 -36.45
N ARG A 133 5.99 -0.85 -35.60
CA ARG A 133 5.98 -0.66 -34.13
C ARG A 133 6.14 -1.95 -33.33
N ASP A 134 5.81 -3.10 -33.90
CA ASP A 134 5.97 -4.38 -33.19
C ASP A 134 7.31 -5.03 -33.56
N CYS A 135 8.06 -5.46 -32.54
CA CYS A 135 9.29 -6.21 -32.74
C CYS A 135 9.00 -7.64 -33.19
N ARG A 136 9.43 -8.01 -34.41
CA ARG A 136 9.28 -9.37 -34.96
C ARG A 136 10.60 -10.11 -34.99
N LYS A 137 11.71 -9.39 -35.16
CA LYS A 137 13.06 -9.96 -35.18
C LYS A 137 14.03 -9.14 -34.34
N VAL A 138 15.04 -9.81 -33.79
CA VAL A 138 16.15 -9.14 -33.08
C VAL A 138 16.92 -8.27 -34.07
N GLY A 139 17.23 -7.03 -33.68
CA GLY A 139 17.93 -6.08 -34.55
C GLY A 139 17.01 -5.26 -35.47
N GLU A 140 15.70 -5.52 -35.45
CA GLU A 140 14.71 -4.71 -36.18
C GLU A 140 14.57 -3.34 -35.53
N ILE A 141 14.43 -2.29 -36.35
CA ILE A 141 14.28 -0.91 -35.87
C ILE A 141 12.83 -0.50 -36.01
N VAL A 142 12.18 -0.20 -34.88
CA VAL A 142 10.77 0.19 -34.79
C VAL A 142 10.60 1.60 -34.22
N LYS A 143 9.44 2.21 -34.45
CA LYS A 143 9.12 3.55 -33.97
C LYS A 143 8.53 3.54 -32.56
N LEU A 144 9.11 4.32 -31.66
CA LEU A 144 8.46 4.76 -30.42
C LEU A 144 8.01 6.21 -30.58
N GLY A 145 6.75 6.51 -30.22
CA GLY A 145 6.17 7.82 -30.51
C GLY A 145 5.92 8.06 -32.00
N GLU A 146 6.04 9.30 -32.43
CA GLU A 146 5.89 9.76 -33.83
C GLU A 146 7.17 10.47 -34.34
N PRO A 147 8.29 9.73 -34.51
CA PRO A 147 9.55 10.30 -34.95
C PRO A 147 9.44 10.86 -36.39
N PRO A 148 10.04 12.04 -36.66
CA PRO A 148 9.93 12.69 -37.97
C PRO A 148 10.55 11.85 -39.10
N LEU A 149 9.85 11.74 -40.23
CA LEU A 149 10.21 10.91 -41.39
C LEU A 149 11.60 11.21 -42.02
N SER A 150 12.15 12.41 -41.83
CA SER A 150 13.48 12.80 -42.34
C SER A 150 14.65 12.07 -41.69
N SER A 151 14.38 11.23 -40.68
CA SER A 151 15.39 10.52 -39.90
C SER A 151 15.86 9.19 -40.50
N TYR A 152 15.19 8.62 -41.50
CA TYR A 152 15.57 7.26 -41.97
C TYR A 152 16.89 7.21 -42.79
N LEU A 153 17.50 8.35 -43.15
CA LEU A 153 18.58 8.45 -44.14
C LEU A 153 19.78 9.34 -43.72
N GLY A 154 20.30 9.20 -42.48
CA GLY A 154 21.55 9.88 -42.10
C GLY A 154 22.07 9.60 -40.69
N THR A 155 23.39 9.60 -40.55
CA THR A 155 24.24 9.28 -39.38
C THR A 155 24.11 10.23 -38.17
N GLY A 156 22.89 10.59 -37.78
CA GLY A 156 22.63 11.54 -36.68
C GLY A 156 21.26 11.38 -36.03
N THR A 157 20.66 10.19 -36.10
CA THR A 157 19.34 9.92 -35.55
C THR A 157 19.38 9.66 -34.04
N PRO A 158 18.41 10.21 -33.27
CA PRO A 158 18.27 9.84 -31.87
C PRO A 158 17.71 8.42 -31.78
N SER A 159 18.61 7.44 -31.64
CA SER A 159 18.26 6.13 -31.10
C SER A 159 17.72 6.32 -29.70
N CYS A 160 16.67 5.58 -29.33
CA CYS A 160 16.17 5.57 -27.97
C CYS A 160 17.33 5.19 -27.03
N ASN A 161 17.84 6.15 -26.28
CA ASN A 161 18.92 5.94 -25.33
C ASN A 161 18.49 6.48 -23.96
N PRO A 162 17.88 5.64 -23.12
CA PRO A 162 17.47 6.04 -21.77
C PRO A 162 18.68 6.35 -20.87
N HIS A 163 19.89 5.93 -21.25
CA HIS A 163 21.14 6.22 -20.56
C HIS A 163 21.98 7.30 -21.25
N GLY A 164 21.43 7.94 -22.29
CA GLY A 164 22.09 9.06 -22.98
C GLY A 164 22.01 10.34 -22.16
N ASP A 165 22.87 11.32 -22.51
CA ASP A 165 22.80 12.67 -21.96
C ASP A 165 22.55 13.67 -23.12
N PRO A 166 21.33 14.21 -23.28
CA PRO A 166 20.13 13.97 -22.48
C PRO A 166 19.47 12.61 -22.80
N PRO A 167 18.75 12.00 -21.85
CA PRO A 167 18.10 10.73 -22.08
C PRO A 167 16.88 10.90 -23.00
N ILE A 168 16.80 10.06 -24.03
CA ILE A 168 15.78 10.17 -25.08
C ILE A 168 14.73 9.10 -24.85
N TYR A 169 13.56 9.53 -24.37
CA TYR A 169 12.45 8.65 -24.04
C TYR A 169 11.24 8.78 -24.99
N GLY A 170 11.17 9.84 -25.82
CA GLY A 170 9.99 10.19 -26.64
C GLY A 170 10.00 9.65 -28.07
N ASP A 171 9.79 10.53 -29.05
CA ASP A 171 9.77 10.22 -30.48
C ASP A 171 11.17 9.73 -30.96
N CYS A 172 11.40 8.42 -30.94
CA CYS A 172 12.72 7.83 -31.22
C CYS A 172 12.64 6.48 -31.95
N TRP A 173 13.79 6.05 -32.47
CA TRP A 173 13.95 4.74 -33.12
C TRP A 173 14.50 3.74 -32.11
N TYR A 174 13.80 2.62 -31.95
CA TYR A 174 14.10 1.58 -30.97
C TYR A 174 14.66 0.34 -31.64
N ASN A 175 15.76 -0.19 -31.11
CA ASN A 175 16.37 -1.44 -31.57
C ASN A 175 15.82 -2.63 -30.79
N CYS A 176 15.10 -3.52 -31.48
CA CYS A 176 14.43 -4.66 -30.89
C CYS A 176 15.38 -5.71 -30.31
N THR A 177 15.15 -6.09 -29.05
CA THR A 177 15.86 -7.18 -28.38
C THR A 177 15.02 -8.47 -28.39
N LEU A 178 15.60 -9.60 -27.94
CA LEU A 178 14.85 -10.85 -27.81
C LEU A 178 13.67 -10.72 -26.84
N ASP A 179 13.83 -9.89 -25.81
CA ASP A 179 12.80 -9.64 -24.80
C ASP A 179 11.63 -8.80 -25.33
N ASP A 180 11.79 -8.15 -26.48
CA ASP A 180 10.74 -7.35 -27.12
C ASP A 180 9.86 -8.17 -28.07
N ILE A 181 10.20 -9.43 -28.33
CA ILE A 181 9.43 -10.27 -29.25
C ILE A 181 8.28 -10.94 -28.50
N SER A 182 7.05 -10.66 -28.93
CA SER A 182 5.80 -11.22 -28.37
C SER A 182 5.53 -12.65 -28.88
N GLY A 183 6.32 -13.61 -28.38
CA GLY A 183 6.10 -15.05 -28.60
C GLY A 183 4.80 -15.58 -27.95
N GLU A 184 4.49 -16.86 -28.17
CA GLU A 184 3.23 -17.48 -27.71
C GLU A 184 3.06 -17.41 -26.18
N ASP A 185 4.12 -17.65 -25.41
CA ASP A 185 4.08 -17.58 -23.94
C ASP A 185 3.70 -16.18 -23.45
N LYS A 186 4.33 -15.14 -23.99
CA LYS A 186 4.03 -13.74 -23.66
C LYS A 186 2.60 -13.37 -24.04
N ARG A 187 2.11 -13.80 -25.21
CA ARG A 187 0.72 -13.58 -25.64
C ARG A 187 -0.29 -14.25 -24.69
N ARG A 188 0.02 -15.46 -24.21
CA ARG A 188 -0.82 -16.15 -23.22
C ARG A 188 -0.83 -15.41 -21.89
N ARG A 189 0.33 -14.96 -21.39
CA ARG A 189 0.44 -14.16 -20.16
C ARG A 189 -0.33 -12.85 -20.25
N LEU A 190 -0.19 -12.14 -21.37
CA LEU A 190 -0.95 -10.92 -21.66
C LEU A 190 -2.46 -11.15 -21.57
N ARG A 191 -2.96 -12.19 -22.27
CA ARG A 191 -4.40 -12.53 -22.27
C ARG A 191 -4.90 -12.87 -20.87
N LYS A 192 -4.11 -13.62 -20.09
CA LYS A 192 -4.42 -13.95 -18.69
C LYS A 192 -4.51 -12.68 -17.84
N ALA A 193 -3.48 -11.83 -17.88
CA ALA A 193 -3.39 -10.63 -17.05
C ALA A 193 -4.53 -9.64 -17.36
N LEU A 194 -4.76 -9.31 -18.64
CA LEU A 194 -5.84 -8.41 -19.04
C LEU A 194 -7.23 -9.00 -18.79
N GLY A 195 -7.40 -10.32 -18.94
CA GLY A 195 -8.64 -11.00 -18.56
C GLY A 195 -8.96 -10.84 -17.08
N GLN A 196 -7.96 -11.05 -16.21
CA GLN A 196 -8.09 -10.83 -14.76
C GLN A 196 -8.38 -9.37 -14.42
N THR A 197 -7.74 -8.41 -15.10
CA THR A 197 -8.02 -6.98 -14.94
C THR A 197 -9.46 -6.65 -15.32
N ALA A 198 -9.95 -7.12 -16.48
CA ALA A 198 -11.33 -6.91 -16.92
C ALA A 198 -12.35 -7.51 -15.93
N ASP A 199 -12.08 -8.73 -15.43
CA ASP A 199 -12.92 -9.38 -14.42
C ASP A 199 -12.94 -8.63 -13.08
N TRP A 200 -11.81 -8.03 -12.69
CA TRP A 200 -11.73 -7.19 -11.49
C TRP A 200 -12.64 -5.96 -11.64
N PHE A 201 -12.57 -5.24 -12.77
CA PHE A 201 -13.44 -4.08 -13.01
C PHE A 201 -14.92 -4.45 -13.13
N LYS A 202 -15.24 -5.59 -13.74
CA LYS A 202 -16.60 -6.13 -13.80
C LYS A 202 -17.21 -6.31 -12.41
N ARG A 203 -16.42 -6.71 -11.41
CA ARG A 203 -16.88 -6.82 -10.00
C ARG A 203 -16.86 -5.50 -9.25
N ALA A 204 -15.95 -4.59 -9.60
CA ALA A 204 -15.75 -3.32 -8.92
C ALA A 204 -16.72 -2.23 -9.36
N LEU A 205 -17.18 -2.24 -10.62
CA LEU A 205 -17.95 -1.15 -11.22
C LEU A 205 -19.21 -1.65 -11.93
N ALA A 206 -20.31 -0.94 -11.70
CA ALA A 206 -21.55 -1.08 -12.45
C ALA A 206 -21.84 0.19 -13.29
N VAL A 207 -22.48 0.02 -14.45
CA VAL A 207 -22.77 1.06 -15.43
C VAL A 207 -24.22 0.99 -15.93
N GLU A 208 -24.70 2.08 -16.53
CA GLU A 208 -25.86 2.01 -17.44
C GLU A 208 -25.40 1.27 -18.71
N PRO A 209 -25.95 0.08 -19.02
CA PRO A 209 -25.47 -0.72 -20.13
C PRO A 209 -25.84 -0.10 -21.48
N VAL A 210 -24.94 -0.23 -22.45
CA VAL A 210 -25.21 0.09 -23.86
C VAL A 210 -26.33 -0.81 -24.36
N LYS A 211 -27.36 -0.21 -24.98
CA LYS A 211 -28.47 -0.92 -25.62
C LYS A 211 -28.06 -1.31 -27.05
N GLY A 212 -28.07 -2.62 -27.32
CA GLY A 212 -27.60 -3.17 -28.58
C GLY A 212 -26.07 -3.19 -28.65
N ASN A 213 -25.53 -3.10 -29.87
CA ASN A 213 -24.08 -3.16 -30.08
C ASN A 213 -23.43 -1.79 -29.84
N LEU A 214 -22.29 -1.80 -29.15
CA LEU A 214 -21.46 -0.62 -28.94
C LEU A 214 -20.77 -0.25 -30.24
N ARG A 215 -21.16 0.89 -30.82
CA ARG A 215 -20.59 1.38 -32.08
C ARG A 215 -19.51 2.41 -31.81
N LEU A 216 -18.35 2.18 -32.40
CA LEU A 216 -17.24 3.14 -32.37
C LEU A 216 -17.37 4.14 -33.52
N SER A 217 -16.72 5.29 -33.37
CA SER A 217 -16.72 6.29 -34.42
C SER A 217 -15.80 5.87 -35.58
N GLY A 218 -16.25 6.09 -36.82
CA GLY A 218 -15.65 5.52 -38.04
C GLY A 218 -14.27 6.05 -38.47
N TYR A 219 -13.41 6.45 -37.54
CA TYR A 219 -12.10 7.02 -37.83
C TYR A 219 -10.99 5.96 -37.92
N SER A 220 -9.93 6.30 -38.65
CA SER A 220 -8.89 5.36 -39.09
C SER A 220 -8.00 4.78 -37.97
N ALA A 221 -7.86 5.42 -36.81
CA ALA A 221 -7.07 4.89 -35.69
C ALA A 221 -7.47 5.46 -34.31
N CYS A 222 -7.59 4.59 -33.31
CA CYS A 222 -7.86 4.91 -31.90
C CYS A 222 -6.58 4.79 -31.06
N GLY A 223 -6.33 5.77 -30.18
CA GLY A 223 -5.26 5.73 -29.19
C GLY A 223 -4.03 6.56 -29.54
N GLN A 224 -2.91 6.20 -28.91
CA GLN A 224 -1.60 6.86 -28.99
C GLN A 224 -0.61 6.12 -29.91
N ASP A 225 0.49 6.77 -30.30
CA ASP A 225 1.61 6.21 -31.08
C ASP A 225 1.13 5.56 -32.38
N GLY A 226 0.57 6.34 -33.29
CA GLY A 226 -0.05 5.84 -34.52
C GLY A 226 -1.41 5.17 -34.31
N GLY A 227 -1.82 4.98 -33.05
CA GLY A 227 -3.07 4.35 -32.68
C GLY A 227 -3.17 2.89 -33.14
N VAL A 228 -4.38 2.34 -32.98
CA VAL A 228 -4.78 1.04 -33.49
C VAL A 228 -5.88 1.26 -34.51
N GLN A 229 -5.71 0.70 -35.70
CA GLN A 229 -6.71 0.80 -36.76
C GLN A 229 -7.99 0.06 -36.35
N LEU A 230 -9.12 0.76 -36.40
CA LEU A 230 -10.41 0.18 -36.04
C LEU A 230 -10.92 -0.75 -37.16
N PRO A 231 -11.30 -1.99 -36.85
CA PRO A 231 -12.02 -2.84 -37.80
C PRO A 231 -13.31 -2.16 -38.28
N ARG A 232 -13.64 -2.30 -39.58
CA ARG A 232 -14.88 -1.73 -40.14
C ARG A 232 -16.13 -2.26 -39.43
N GLU A 233 -16.08 -3.51 -38.98
CA GLU A 233 -17.13 -4.17 -38.20
C GLU A 233 -17.51 -3.38 -36.94
N TYR A 234 -16.55 -2.71 -36.27
CA TYR A 234 -16.83 -1.95 -35.04
C TYR A 234 -17.59 -0.64 -35.30
N VAL A 235 -17.54 -0.18 -36.55
CA VAL A 235 -18.21 1.03 -37.02
C VAL A 235 -19.60 0.69 -37.57
N GLU A 236 -19.68 -0.35 -38.39
CA GLU A 236 -20.90 -0.74 -39.11
C GLU A 236 -21.85 -1.57 -38.23
N GLU A 237 -21.35 -2.65 -37.64
CA GLU A 237 -22.12 -3.59 -36.83
C GLU A 237 -22.08 -3.23 -35.34
N GLY A 238 -20.91 -2.79 -34.86
CA GLY A 238 -20.63 -2.54 -33.45
C GLY A 238 -20.30 -3.81 -32.67
N VAL A 239 -19.71 -3.64 -31.49
CA VAL A 239 -19.33 -4.74 -30.60
C VAL A 239 -20.52 -5.13 -29.72
N ALA A 240 -20.99 -6.37 -29.84
CA ALA A 240 -22.05 -6.91 -28.99
C ALA A 240 -21.58 -7.06 -27.53
N ASP A 241 -22.52 -6.93 -26.59
CA ASP A 241 -22.30 -7.15 -25.16
C ASP A 241 -21.12 -6.39 -24.56
N ALA A 242 -20.86 -5.16 -25.02
CA ALA A 242 -19.75 -4.33 -24.57
C ALA A 242 -20.23 -2.95 -24.12
N ASP A 243 -19.60 -2.44 -23.06
CA ASP A 243 -19.74 -1.05 -22.59
C ASP A 243 -18.43 -0.26 -22.76
N LEU A 244 -17.30 -0.98 -22.90
CA LEU A 244 -15.97 -0.44 -23.16
C LEU A 244 -15.17 -1.42 -24.03
N VAL A 245 -14.53 -0.91 -25.09
CA VAL A 245 -13.58 -1.67 -25.92
C VAL A 245 -12.15 -1.27 -25.57
N LEU A 246 -11.31 -2.23 -25.19
CA LEU A 246 -9.87 -2.02 -25.02
C LEU A 246 -9.12 -2.65 -26.19
N LEU A 247 -8.46 -1.81 -26.99
CA LEU A 247 -7.56 -2.22 -28.05
C LEU A 247 -6.19 -2.48 -27.44
N VAL A 248 -5.67 -3.70 -27.60
CA VAL A 248 -4.44 -4.15 -26.94
C VAL A 248 -3.28 -4.18 -27.93
N THR A 249 -2.14 -3.63 -27.52
CA THR A 249 -0.88 -3.72 -28.25
C THR A 249 0.27 -4.21 -27.37
N THR A 250 1.35 -4.68 -28.00
CA THR A 250 2.57 -5.11 -27.30
C THR A 250 3.80 -4.49 -27.93
N ARG A 251 3.85 -3.16 -27.91
CA ARG A 251 4.95 -2.36 -28.46
C ARG A 251 6.01 -2.15 -27.38
N PRO A 252 7.30 -2.06 -27.75
CA PRO A 252 8.37 -1.78 -26.81
C PRO A 252 8.13 -0.43 -26.10
N THR A 253 8.73 -0.29 -24.93
CA THR A 253 8.76 0.94 -24.14
C THR A 253 10.20 1.20 -23.70
N THR A 254 10.51 2.45 -23.37
CA THR A 254 11.81 2.83 -22.80
C THR A 254 11.76 2.98 -21.29
N GLY A 255 12.90 2.79 -20.63
CA GLY A 255 13.02 2.96 -19.19
C GLY A 255 12.27 1.86 -18.42
N ASN A 256 11.63 2.25 -17.31
CA ASN A 256 10.98 1.33 -16.38
C ASN A 256 9.47 1.20 -16.63
N THR A 257 8.96 1.50 -17.82
CA THR A 257 7.51 1.52 -18.05
C THR A 257 6.99 0.19 -18.55
N LEU A 258 6.13 -0.43 -17.75
CA LEU A 258 5.53 -1.73 -18.01
C LEU A 258 4.41 -1.67 -19.04
N ALA A 259 3.53 -0.70 -18.87
CA ALA A 259 2.34 -0.51 -19.67
C ALA A 259 1.96 0.97 -19.70
N TRP A 260 1.08 1.31 -20.62
CA TRP A 260 0.37 2.59 -20.63
C TRP A 260 -1.02 2.39 -21.21
N ALA A 261 -1.96 3.25 -20.83
CA ALA A 261 -3.26 3.28 -21.49
C ALA A 261 -3.87 4.68 -21.64
N VAL A 262 -4.73 4.81 -22.65
CA VAL A 262 -5.46 6.04 -22.92
C VAL A 262 -6.88 5.77 -23.36
N ALA A 263 -7.82 6.57 -22.86
CA ALA A 263 -9.13 6.71 -23.52
C ALA A 263 -8.94 7.38 -24.89
N CYS A 264 -9.56 6.80 -25.92
CA CYS A 264 -9.52 7.33 -27.28
C CYS A 264 -10.89 7.82 -27.78
N GLU A 265 -11.98 7.16 -27.35
CA GLU A 265 -13.34 7.56 -27.69
C GLU A 265 -14.21 7.67 -26.44
N ARG A 266 -15.13 8.64 -26.48
CA ARG A 266 -16.10 8.92 -25.42
C ARG A 266 -17.50 9.01 -26.01
N ASP A 267 -18.50 8.63 -25.23
CA ASP A 267 -19.90 8.79 -25.57
C ASP A 267 -20.36 10.27 -25.47
N GLN A 268 -21.63 10.53 -25.78
CA GLN A 268 -22.22 11.88 -25.69
C GLN A 268 -22.33 12.42 -24.24
N TRP A 269 -22.15 11.57 -23.24
CA TRP A 269 -22.07 11.96 -21.83
C TRP A 269 -20.63 12.13 -21.34
N GLY A 270 -19.64 11.86 -22.19
CA GLY A 270 -18.22 11.97 -21.92
C GLY A 270 -17.58 10.75 -21.24
N ARG A 271 -18.32 9.65 -21.05
CA ARG A 271 -17.78 8.38 -20.54
C ARG A 271 -16.95 7.71 -21.64
N ALA A 272 -15.81 7.13 -21.28
CA ALA A 272 -14.98 6.40 -22.24
C ALA A 272 -15.71 5.14 -22.74
N ILE A 273 -15.68 4.93 -24.07
CA ILE A 273 -16.24 3.74 -24.74
C ILE A 273 -15.18 2.95 -25.51
N ALA A 274 -14.04 3.57 -25.79
CA ALA A 274 -12.87 2.85 -26.28
C ALA A 274 -11.58 3.41 -25.66
N GLY A 275 -10.64 2.51 -25.40
CA GLY A 275 -9.30 2.81 -24.95
C GLY A 275 -8.24 1.98 -25.68
N HIS A 276 -7.02 2.48 -25.68
CA HIS A 276 -5.84 1.78 -26.19
C HIS A 276 -4.94 1.47 -24.99
N VAL A 277 -4.61 0.19 -24.81
CA VAL A 277 -3.71 -0.32 -23.78
C VAL A 277 -2.51 -0.95 -24.46
N ASN A 278 -1.30 -0.53 -24.08
CA ASN A 278 -0.07 -1.14 -24.53
C ASN A 278 0.65 -1.80 -23.35
N VAL A 279 1.18 -3.01 -23.56
CA VAL A 279 2.00 -3.71 -22.57
C VAL A 279 3.34 -4.06 -23.19
N ALA A 280 4.43 -3.61 -22.59
CA ALA A 280 5.77 -3.84 -23.08
C ALA A 280 6.12 -5.35 -23.00
N PRO A 281 6.51 -5.99 -24.12
CA PRO A 281 6.78 -7.43 -24.15
C PRO A 281 7.86 -7.90 -23.16
N ARG A 282 8.85 -7.05 -22.88
CA ARG A 282 9.95 -7.33 -21.94
C ARG A 282 9.49 -7.58 -20.50
N HIS A 283 8.32 -7.08 -20.14
CA HIS A 283 7.76 -7.17 -18.78
C HIS A 283 6.71 -8.28 -18.64
N LEU A 284 6.42 -9.03 -19.71
CA LEU A 284 5.54 -10.20 -19.69
C LEU A 284 6.28 -11.45 -19.20
N THR A 285 6.87 -11.39 -18.00
CA THR A 285 7.59 -12.50 -17.35
C THR A 285 6.73 -13.16 -16.26
N ALA A 286 7.20 -14.27 -15.68
CA ALA A 286 6.47 -14.96 -14.60
C ALA A 286 6.60 -14.22 -13.27
N GLU A 287 7.76 -13.63 -13.02
CA GLU A 287 8.13 -12.95 -11.78
C GLU A 287 7.38 -11.63 -11.61
N ALA A 288 6.95 -11.01 -12.71
CA ALA A 288 6.29 -9.72 -12.72
C ALA A 288 4.75 -9.79 -12.62
N GLU A 289 4.13 -10.95 -12.38
CA GLU A 289 2.66 -11.12 -12.50
C GLU A 289 1.85 -10.19 -11.57
N THR A 290 2.27 -10.03 -10.31
CA THR A 290 1.58 -9.18 -9.33
C THR A 290 1.69 -7.70 -9.72
N LEU A 291 2.90 -7.27 -10.07
CA LEU A 291 3.20 -5.90 -10.46
C LEU A 291 2.55 -5.53 -11.79
N LEU A 292 2.55 -6.45 -12.76
CA LEU A 292 1.84 -6.31 -14.02
C LEU A 292 0.34 -6.17 -13.78
N SER A 293 -0.25 -6.97 -12.90
CA SER A 293 -1.68 -6.87 -12.57
C SER A 293 -2.02 -5.51 -11.97
N ALA A 294 -1.23 -5.04 -11.00
CA ALA A 294 -1.41 -3.72 -10.40
C ALA A 294 -1.27 -2.60 -11.46
N THR A 295 -0.25 -2.69 -12.31
CA THR A 295 -0.04 -1.73 -13.40
C THR A 295 -1.22 -1.73 -14.37
N LEU A 296 -1.72 -2.89 -14.79
CA LEU A 296 -2.87 -2.93 -15.70
C LEU A 296 -4.14 -2.33 -15.10
N ILE A 297 -4.38 -2.54 -13.80
CA ILE A 297 -5.50 -1.88 -13.11
C ILE A 297 -5.30 -0.36 -13.11
N HIS A 298 -4.09 0.13 -12.78
CA HIS A 298 -3.74 1.55 -12.84
C HIS A 298 -4.00 2.15 -14.23
N GLU A 299 -3.48 1.52 -15.28
CA GLU A 299 -3.62 2.00 -16.66
C GLU A 299 -5.09 2.03 -17.10
N VAL A 300 -5.85 0.98 -16.79
CA VAL A 300 -7.29 0.95 -17.13
C VAL A 300 -8.09 1.99 -16.33
N MET A 301 -7.68 2.38 -15.11
CA MET A 301 -8.31 3.50 -14.38
C MET A 301 -8.16 4.84 -15.09
N HIS A 302 -7.03 5.09 -15.77
CA HIS A 302 -6.88 6.26 -16.64
C HIS A 302 -7.87 6.24 -17.80
N VAL A 303 -8.10 5.08 -18.42
CA VAL A 303 -9.10 4.92 -19.48
C VAL A 303 -10.50 5.22 -18.94
N LEU A 304 -10.85 4.68 -17.77
CA LEU A 304 -12.18 4.78 -17.18
C LEU A 304 -12.53 6.20 -16.72
N GLY A 305 -11.56 6.98 -16.24
CA GLY A 305 -11.85 8.36 -15.89
C GLY A 305 -10.85 9.08 -15.00
N PHE A 306 -9.78 8.44 -14.57
CA PHE A 306 -8.74 9.09 -13.80
C PHE A 306 -7.77 9.86 -14.71
N ASP A 307 -8.23 10.95 -15.32
CA ASP A 307 -7.41 11.79 -16.20
C ASP A 307 -7.99 13.21 -16.21
N PRO A 308 -7.15 14.27 -16.24
CA PRO A 308 -7.61 15.66 -16.28
C PRO A 308 -8.59 15.96 -17.40
N HIS A 309 -8.43 15.32 -18.59
CA HIS A 309 -9.39 15.52 -19.68
C HIS A 309 -10.72 14.84 -19.36
N ALA A 310 -10.71 13.69 -18.69
CA ALA A 310 -11.91 13.03 -18.20
C ALA A 310 -12.64 13.85 -17.13
N PHE A 311 -11.92 14.47 -16.19
CA PHE A 311 -12.49 15.31 -15.12
C PHE A 311 -13.38 16.41 -15.68
N ALA A 312 -12.98 17.01 -16.81
CA ALA A 312 -13.77 18.02 -17.48
C ALA A 312 -15.16 17.50 -17.89
N HIS A 313 -15.38 16.20 -18.05
CA HIS A 313 -16.63 15.60 -18.50
C HIS A 313 -17.47 14.97 -17.38
N PHE A 314 -17.03 15.04 -16.12
CA PHE A 314 -17.76 14.46 -15.00
C PHE A 314 -19.13 15.10 -14.83
N ARG A 315 -20.09 14.30 -14.38
CA ARG A 315 -21.49 14.68 -14.23
C ARG A 315 -22.00 14.44 -12.81
N ASP A 316 -22.95 15.26 -12.40
CA ASP A 316 -23.69 15.07 -11.17
C ASP A 316 -24.76 13.98 -11.33
N GLU A 317 -25.44 13.64 -10.22
CA GLU A 317 -26.51 12.62 -10.19
C GLU A 317 -27.72 13.01 -11.08
N ARG A 318 -27.83 14.28 -11.47
CA ARG A 318 -28.84 14.81 -12.41
C ARG A 318 -28.34 14.85 -13.86
N LYS A 319 -27.21 14.18 -14.16
CA LYS A 319 -26.54 14.13 -15.46
C LYS A 319 -26.07 15.50 -15.98
N ARG A 320 -25.99 16.53 -15.12
CA ARG A 320 -25.44 17.85 -15.47
C ARG A 320 -23.93 17.81 -15.34
N ARG A 321 -23.22 18.51 -16.23
CA ARG A 321 -21.77 18.65 -16.15
C ARG A 321 -21.39 19.32 -14.83
N ARG A 322 -20.45 18.74 -14.09
CA ARG A 322 -19.95 19.36 -12.85
C ARG A 322 -19.18 20.61 -13.20
N SER A 323 -19.44 21.70 -12.47
CA SER A 323 -18.73 22.98 -12.63
C SER A 323 -17.32 22.93 -12.06
N GLN A 324 -17.11 22.14 -11.00
CA GLN A 324 -15.85 22.05 -10.30
C GLN A 324 -15.62 20.60 -9.89
N VAL A 325 -14.51 20.05 -10.36
CA VAL A 325 -14.01 18.70 -10.02
C VAL A 325 -12.71 18.82 -9.25
N THR A 326 -11.84 19.68 -9.77
CA THR A 326 -10.58 20.08 -9.14
C THR A 326 -10.62 21.55 -8.77
N GLU A 327 -9.95 21.90 -7.69
CA GLU A 327 -9.69 23.27 -7.25
C GLU A 327 -8.19 23.47 -7.09
N GLN A 328 -7.65 24.52 -7.71
CA GLN A 328 -6.25 24.86 -7.58
C GLN A 328 -6.13 26.07 -6.65
N ILE A 329 -5.37 25.93 -5.57
CA ILE A 329 -5.26 26.96 -4.52
C ILE A 329 -3.82 27.06 -4.02
N MET A 330 -3.38 28.27 -3.68
CA MET A 330 -2.12 28.45 -2.94
C MET A 330 -2.32 27.98 -1.51
N ASP A 331 -1.60 26.93 -1.12
CA ASP A 331 -1.63 26.48 0.26
C ASP A 331 -0.55 27.20 1.07
N GLU A 332 -0.95 28.04 2.01
CA GLU A 332 -0.03 28.83 2.83
C GLU A 332 0.82 27.96 3.78
N LYS A 333 0.30 26.81 4.22
CA LYS A 333 1.00 25.91 5.15
C LYS A 333 2.05 25.09 4.43
N LEU A 334 1.76 24.66 3.21
CA LEU A 334 2.72 23.95 2.36
C LEU A 334 3.62 24.91 1.58
N GLY A 335 3.23 26.15 1.39
CA GLY A 335 4.00 27.15 0.64
C GLY A 335 4.07 26.87 -0.87
N ARG A 336 3.09 26.14 -1.41
CA ARG A 336 3.01 25.78 -2.84
C ARG A 336 1.58 25.82 -3.37
N MET A 337 1.44 25.88 -4.69
CA MET A 337 0.15 25.69 -5.36
C MET A 337 -0.23 24.20 -5.28
N VAL A 338 -1.46 23.91 -4.85
CA VAL A 338 -1.96 22.55 -4.72
C VAL A 338 -3.23 22.40 -5.55
N THR A 339 -3.37 21.29 -6.25
CA THR A 339 -4.61 20.92 -6.94
C THR A 339 -5.34 19.87 -6.13
N ARG A 340 -6.59 20.13 -5.75
CA ARG A 340 -7.41 19.25 -4.92
C ARG A 340 -8.63 18.75 -5.69
N VAL A 341 -8.93 17.46 -5.60
CA VAL A 341 -10.23 16.91 -5.99
C VAL A 341 -11.24 17.23 -4.89
N VAL A 342 -12.27 17.99 -5.25
CA VAL A 342 -13.32 18.49 -4.34
C VAL A 342 -14.64 17.71 -4.49
N LEU A 343 -14.56 16.50 -5.04
CA LEU A 343 -15.72 15.66 -5.29
C LEU A 343 -16.31 15.09 -3.99
N PRO A 344 -17.65 15.02 -3.84
CA PRO A 344 -18.30 14.74 -2.54
C PRO A 344 -17.90 13.40 -1.89
N ARG A 345 -17.89 12.30 -2.65
CA ARG A 345 -17.53 10.97 -2.13
C ARG A 345 -16.04 10.86 -1.90
N VAL A 346 -15.21 11.46 -2.77
CA VAL A 346 -13.75 11.53 -2.55
C VAL A 346 -13.45 12.23 -1.24
N VAL A 347 -14.05 13.40 -0.99
CA VAL A 347 -13.90 14.15 0.26
C VAL A 347 -14.37 13.32 1.44
N MET A 348 -15.56 12.71 1.35
CA MET A 348 -16.13 11.90 2.42
C MET A 348 -15.24 10.71 2.80
N HIS A 349 -14.78 9.91 1.82
CA HIS A 349 -13.91 8.77 2.08
C HIS A 349 -12.53 9.19 2.59
N SER A 350 -12.00 10.31 2.10
CA SER A 350 -10.73 10.87 2.60
C SER A 350 -10.85 11.30 4.06
N ARG A 351 -11.91 12.04 4.43
CA ARG A 351 -12.16 12.43 5.83
C ARG A 351 -12.23 11.22 6.76
N HIS A 352 -12.93 10.16 6.33
CA HIS A 352 -13.00 8.93 7.09
C HIS A 352 -11.65 8.21 7.18
N HIS A 353 -10.86 8.17 6.10
CA HIS A 353 -9.54 7.52 6.08
C HIS A 353 -8.56 8.19 7.04
N TYR A 354 -8.43 9.52 6.96
CA TYR A 354 -7.50 10.27 7.82
C TYR A 354 -8.05 10.51 9.24
N GLY A 355 -9.35 10.31 9.48
CA GLY A 355 -10.00 10.76 10.73
C GLY A 355 -10.12 12.29 10.79
N ALA A 356 -10.18 12.96 9.64
CA ALA A 356 -10.11 14.41 9.47
C ALA A 356 -11.50 15.02 9.20
N PHE A 357 -12.39 14.99 10.19
CA PHE A 357 -13.78 15.47 10.03
C PHE A 357 -13.95 17.00 10.15
N SER A 358 -12.86 17.73 10.39
CA SER A 358 -12.87 19.19 10.47
C SER A 358 -13.22 19.86 9.13
N GLU A 359 -13.85 21.04 9.19
CA GLU A 359 -14.17 21.86 8.01
C GLU A 359 -12.94 22.24 7.17
N ASN A 360 -11.75 22.24 7.77
CA ASN A 360 -10.48 22.56 7.11
C ASN A 360 -10.02 21.52 6.06
N PHE A 361 -10.66 20.35 5.97
CA PHE A 361 -10.38 19.40 4.90
C PHE A 361 -11.26 19.71 3.68
N THR A 362 -10.69 20.35 2.66
CA THR A 362 -11.42 20.85 1.49
C THR A 362 -11.38 19.92 0.28
N GLY A 363 -10.40 19.02 0.20
CA GLY A 363 -10.25 18.09 -0.92
C GLY A 363 -9.03 17.19 -0.77
N LEU A 364 -8.93 16.19 -1.65
CA LEU A 364 -7.77 15.29 -1.72
C LEU A 364 -6.83 15.74 -2.83
N GLU A 365 -5.54 15.82 -2.53
CA GLU A 365 -4.55 16.41 -3.44
C GLU A 365 -4.20 15.49 -4.61
N LEU A 366 -4.04 16.09 -5.78
CA LEU A 366 -3.44 15.48 -6.95
C LEU A 366 -1.96 15.81 -7.00
N GLU A 367 -1.20 14.89 -7.56
CA GLU A 367 0.23 15.01 -7.78
C GLU A 367 0.57 16.29 -8.57
N ASP A 368 1.57 17.03 -8.13
CA ASP A 368 2.10 18.23 -8.79
C ASP A 368 3.55 18.06 -9.27
N GLY A 369 4.20 16.95 -8.94
CA GLY A 369 5.52 16.53 -9.43
C GLY A 369 5.48 15.55 -10.60
N GLY A 370 6.66 15.02 -10.94
CA GLY A 370 6.81 13.91 -11.89
C GLY A 370 6.57 14.23 -13.37
N GLY A 371 6.32 15.49 -13.73
CA GLY A 371 6.08 15.92 -15.11
C GLY A 371 4.60 15.95 -15.50
N ARG A 372 4.32 16.19 -16.79
CA ARG A 372 2.99 16.60 -17.29
C ARG A 372 1.92 15.51 -17.22
N GLY A 373 2.32 14.26 -17.31
CA GLY A 373 1.46 13.09 -17.24
C GLY A 373 1.40 12.47 -15.87
N THR A 374 2.40 12.72 -15.04
CA THR A 374 2.27 12.39 -13.63
C THR A 374 1.36 13.41 -12.94
N SER A 375 1.66 14.70 -13.08
CA SER A 375 0.90 15.77 -12.44
C SER A 375 -0.55 15.85 -12.90
N GLY A 376 -1.47 16.01 -11.94
CA GLY A 376 -2.91 16.13 -12.16
C GLY A 376 -3.62 14.84 -12.58
N SER A 377 -2.88 13.81 -12.99
CA SER A 377 -3.44 12.52 -13.41
C SER A 377 -3.26 11.42 -12.35
N HIS A 378 -2.66 11.74 -11.22
CA HIS A 378 -2.41 10.82 -10.12
C HIS A 378 -2.74 11.48 -8.78
N TRP A 379 -2.99 10.66 -7.78
CA TRP A 379 -3.02 11.12 -6.40
C TRP A 379 -1.63 11.55 -5.91
N GLU A 380 -1.62 12.57 -5.05
CA GLU A 380 -0.43 13.03 -4.33
C GLU A 380 0.22 11.87 -3.55
N LYS A 381 1.42 11.45 -3.96
CA LYS A 381 2.08 10.29 -3.34
C LYS A 381 2.46 10.56 -1.89
N ARG A 382 2.71 11.81 -1.49
CA ARG A 382 2.90 12.16 -0.07
C ARG A 382 1.71 11.69 0.78
N LEU A 383 0.49 11.87 0.29
CA LEU A 383 -0.73 11.59 1.07
C LEU A 383 -1.23 10.15 0.94
N LEU A 384 -0.96 9.48 -0.18
CA LEU A 384 -1.53 8.16 -0.48
C LEU A 384 -0.51 7.04 -0.72
N MET A 385 0.78 7.36 -0.82
CA MET A 385 1.94 6.45 -0.86
C MET A 385 1.80 5.22 -1.76
N ASN A 386 1.30 4.10 -1.23
CA ASN A 386 1.13 2.82 -1.93
C ASN A 386 -0.27 2.66 -2.54
N GLU A 387 -1.06 3.71 -2.63
CA GLU A 387 -2.30 3.69 -3.41
C GLU A 387 -1.98 3.56 -4.90
N ILE A 388 -2.79 2.73 -5.58
CA ILE A 388 -2.52 2.30 -6.95
C ILE A 388 -2.43 3.46 -7.94
N MET A 389 -3.17 4.56 -7.75
CA MET A 389 -3.21 5.73 -8.63
C MET A 389 -2.24 6.84 -8.19
N THR A 390 -1.21 6.53 -7.41
CA THR A 390 -0.06 7.44 -7.24
C THR A 390 0.86 7.34 -8.46
N GLY A 391 1.71 8.34 -8.69
CA GLY A 391 2.61 8.41 -9.86
C GLY A 391 3.71 7.34 -9.94
N SER A 392 3.64 6.30 -9.12
CA SER A 392 4.52 5.11 -9.16
C SER A 392 3.82 3.93 -8.51
N VAL A 393 3.82 2.78 -9.20
CA VAL A 393 3.22 1.53 -8.73
C VAL A 393 4.23 0.77 -7.84
N ASP A 394 3.72 0.18 -6.75
CA ASP A 394 4.47 -0.67 -5.82
C ASP A 394 3.98 -2.12 -5.93
N THR A 395 4.83 -3.08 -5.58
CA THR A 395 4.47 -4.49 -5.39
C THR A 395 3.31 -4.72 -4.42
N ARG A 396 3.11 -3.80 -3.45
CA ARG A 396 1.98 -3.81 -2.50
C ARG A 396 0.99 -2.67 -2.75
N SER A 397 0.77 -2.31 -4.01
CA SER A 397 -0.23 -1.30 -4.38
C SER A 397 -1.64 -1.73 -3.99
N VAL A 398 -2.42 -0.76 -3.48
CA VAL A 398 -3.80 -0.98 -3.01
C VAL A 398 -4.80 -0.12 -3.77
N VAL A 399 -5.97 -0.67 -4.08
CA VAL A 399 -7.07 0.13 -4.62
C VAL A 399 -7.91 0.70 -3.48
N SER A 400 -7.75 1.98 -3.19
CA SER A 400 -8.45 2.61 -2.07
C SER A 400 -9.91 2.94 -2.39
N LYS A 401 -10.69 3.18 -1.33
CA LYS A 401 -12.03 3.76 -1.45
C LYS A 401 -12.02 5.13 -2.13
N MET A 402 -10.94 5.90 -2.02
CA MET A 402 -10.82 7.24 -2.62
C MET A 402 -10.82 7.16 -4.16
N THR A 403 -10.10 6.20 -4.72
CA THR A 403 -10.07 5.98 -6.18
C THR A 403 -11.40 5.47 -6.73
N LEU A 404 -12.02 4.50 -6.05
CA LEU A 404 -13.37 4.04 -6.40
C LEU A 404 -14.41 5.17 -6.29
N ALA A 405 -14.28 6.02 -5.26
CA ALA A 405 -15.15 7.18 -5.07
C ALA A 405 -15.02 8.21 -6.19
N LEU A 406 -13.80 8.44 -6.71
CA LEU A 406 -13.59 9.32 -7.85
C LEU A 406 -14.31 8.78 -9.10
N LEU A 407 -14.20 7.47 -9.37
CA LEU A 407 -14.90 6.84 -10.48
C LEU A 407 -16.42 6.90 -10.30
N GLU A 408 -16.96 6.75 -9.09
CA GLU A 408 -18.40 6.92 -8.85
C GLU A 408 -18.85 8.38 -9.01
N ASP A 409 -18.09 9.34 -8.48
CA ASP A 409 -18.41 10.77 -8.57
C ASP A 409 -18.30 11.33 -10.01
N SER A 410 -17.68 10.58 -10.93
CA SER A 410 -17.75 10.87 -12.37
C SER A 410 -19.19 10.90 -12.91
N GLY A 411 -20.11 10.23 -12.22
CA GLY A 411 -21.50 10.03 -12.63
C GLY A 411 -21.68 8.85 -13.60
N TRP A 412 -20.60 8.26 -14.11
CA TRP A 412 -20.63 7.18 -15.09
C TRP A 412 -20.81 5.82 -14.41
N TYR A 413 -20.12 5.59 -13.29
CA TYR A 413 -20.06 4.29 -12.62
C TYR A 413 -20.84 4.30 -11.30
N GLN A 414 -21.15 3.11 -10.80
CA GLN A 414 -21.47 2.86 -9.40
C GLN A 414 -20.39 1.93 -8.87
N ALA A 415 -19.68 2.35 -7.83
CA ALA A 415 -18.56 1.60 -7.31
C ALA A 415 -18.99 0.63 -6.22
N ASN A 416 -18.39 -0.55 -6.23
CA ASN A 416 -18.52 -1.54 -5.18
C ASN A 416 -17.38 -1.38 -4.16
N TYR A 417 -17.60 -0.60 -3.10
CA TYR A 417 -16.58 -0.33 -2.07
C TYR A 417 -16.16 -1.57 -1.25
N SER A 418 -16.84 -2.72 -1.38
CA SER A 418 -16.37 -3.97 -0.76
C SER A 418 -15.12 -4.54 -1.45
N MET A 419 -14.88 -4.14 -2.71
CA MET A 419 -13.68 -4.48 -3.47
C MET A 419 -12.49 -3.55 -3.14
N ALA A 420 -12.70 -2.50 -2.35
CA ALA A 420 -11.63 -1.60 -1.97
C ALA A 420 -10.71 -2.24 -0.94
N ASP A 421 -9.41 -2.15 -1.19
CA ASP A 421 -8.39 -2.54 -0.25
C ASP A 421 -8.30 -1.54 0.90
N ARG A 422 -7.73 -2.00 2.03
CA ARG A 422 -7.45 -1.14 3.17
C ARG A 422 -6.13 -0.41 2.94
N LEU A 423 -6.19 0.90 2.70
CA LEU A 423 -5.01 1.76 2.75
C LEU A 423 -4.63 2.01 4.21
N ASP A 424 -3.41 1.66 4.60
CA ASP A 424 -2.92 1.88 5.97
C ASP A 424 -2.17 3.22 6.11
N TRP A 425 -1.57 3.72 5.03
CA TRP A 425 -0.81 4.98 5.04
C TRP A 425 -1.71 6.19 5.37
N GLY A 426 -1.34 6.97 6.38
CA GLY A 426 -2.09 8.16 6.81
C GLY A 426 -3.38 7.86 7.57
N ARG A 427 -3.74 6.59 7.78
CA ARG A 427 -5.00 6.23 8.42
C ARG A 427 -5.07 6.76 9.85
N ASN A 428 -6.17 7.45 10.17
CA ASN A 428 -6.43 8.07 11.48
C ASN A 428 -5.32 9.02 11.98
N GLN A 429 -4.51 9.62 11.10
CA GLN A 429 -3.47 10.57 11.51
C GLN A 429 -3.99 12.00 11.77
N GLY A 430 -5.27 12.27 11.47
CA GLY A 430 -5.93 13.55 11.68
C GLY A 430 -5.64 14.57 10.57
N THR A 431 -6.27 15.74 10.68
CA THR A 431 -6.20 16.82 9.67
C THR A 431 -4.78 17.38 9.50
N GLU A 432 -3.94 17.33 10.54
CA GLU A 432 -2.55 17.79 10.48
C GLU A 432 -1.74 16.99 9.46
N PHE A 433 -1.97 15.68 9.32
CA PHE A 433 -1.25 14.85 8.36
C PHE A 433 -1.44 15.34 6.92
N VAL A 434 -2.66 15.76 6.59
CA VAL A 434 -3.00 16.20 5.23
C VAL A 434 -2.51 17.63 4.98
N THR A 435 -2.73 18.53 5.96
CA THR A 435 -2.58 19.97 5.76
C THR A 435 -1.21 20.54 6.15
N PHE A 436 -0.41 19.82 6.93
CA PHE A 436 0.91 20.29 7.34
C PHE A 436 2.02 19.66 6.49
N PRO A 437 3.16 20.36 6.34
CA PRO A 437 4.34 19.79 5.72
C PRO A 437 4.82 18.57 6.52
N CYS A 438 5.33 17.57 5.82
CA CYS A 438 5.64 16.25 6.39
C CYS A 438 6.77 16.27 7.43
N ASN A 439 7.57 17.32 7.49
CA ASN A 439 8.53 17.53 8.57
C ASN A 439 7.87 17.72 9.95
N LEU A 440 6.56 17.99 10.01
CA LEU A 440 5.77 18.07 11.25
C LEU A 440 5.04 16.76 11.60
N TRP A 441 5.11 15.74 10.74
CA TRP A 441 4.47 14.45 11.02
C TRP A 441 5.13 13.72 12.19
N LYS A 442 4.35 12.84 12.82
CA LYS A 442 4.71 12.12 14.04
C LYS A 442 4.96 10.64 13.76
N GLY A 443 5.76 10.00 14.62
CA GLY A 443 6.01 8.56 14.57
C GLY A 443 6.71 8.12 13.28
N ALA A 444 6.37 6.92 12.81
CA ALA A 444 7.02 6.26 11.67
C ALA A 444 6.70 6.89 10.29
N TYR A 445 5.87 7.93 10.24
CA TYR A 445 5.64 8.74 9.03
C TYR A 445 6.76 9.76 8.77
N ARG A 446 7.67 9.96 9.73
CA ARG A 446 8.80 10.88 9.60
C ARG A 446 10.08 10.30 10.18
N CYS A 447 11.20 10.53 9.50
CA CYS A 447 12.54 10.25 10.02
C CYS A 447 13.49 11.41 9.72
N ASN A 448 14.44 11.70 10.63
CA ASN A 448 15.31 12.88 10.57
C ASN A 448 16.81 12.54 10.45
N THR A 449 17.18 11.27 10.61
CA THR A 449 18.56 10.81 10.67
C THR A 449 18.79 9.79 9.57
N THR A 450 19.80 10.04 8.73
CA THR A 450 20.13 9.19 7.57
C THR A 450 20.45 7.78 8.04
N ASN A 451 19.89 6.77 7.36
CA ASN A 451 20.12 5.36 7.63
C ASN A 451 19.81 4.92 9.06
N LEU A 452 18.97 5.68 9.77
CA LEU A 452 18.40 5.23 11.02
C LEU A 452 17.48 4.05 10.73
N SER A 453 17.76 2.89 11.34
CA SER A 453 16.83 1.77 11.32
C SER A 453 15.62 2.07 12.19
N GLY A 454 14.44 1.64 11.75
CA GLY A 454 13.19 1.76 12.48
C GLY A 454 12.08 0.97 11.84
N CYS A 455 10.93 0.88 12.50
CA CYS A 455 9.77 0.21 11.92
C CYS A 455 9.05 1.09 10.89
N THR A 456 8.54 0.44 9.83
CA THR A 456 7.62 1.09 8.90
C THR A 456 6.32 1.54 9.59
N TYR A 457 5.56 2.43 8.95
CA TYR A 457 4.33 3.02 9.50
C TYR A 457 3.28 1.99 9.94
N ASN A 458 3.22 0.84 9.28
CA ASN A 458 2.32 -0.28 9.60
C ASN A 458 2.98 -1.38 10.47
N ARG A 459 4.25 -1.19 10.84
CA ARG A 459 5.08 -2.15 11.60
C ARG A 459 5.19 -3.52 10.93
N GLU A 460 5.02 -3.62 9.62
CA GLU A 460 5.12 -4.91 8.92
C GLU A 460 6.55 -5.24 8.47
N ALA A 461 7.47 -4.27 8.56
CA ALA A 461 8.85 -4.46 8.21
C ALA A 461 9.78 -3.61 9.09
N GLU A 462 11.00 -4.12 9.26
CA GLU A 462 12.16 -3.29 9.54
C GLU A 462 12.46 -2.44 8.31
N GLY A 463 12.75 -1.17 8.53
CA GLY A 463 13.09 -0.22 7.50
C GLY A 463 14.22 0.71 7.90
N TYR A 464 14.56 1.59 6.98
CA TYR A 464 15.57 2.63 7.15
C TYR A 464 15.06 3.98 6.66
N CYS A 465 15.77 5.03 7.03
CA CYS A 465 15.49 6.39 6.60
C CYS A 465 16.38 6.81 5.41
N PRO A 466 15.88 6.76 4.16
CA PRO A 466 16.64 7.18 2.98
C PRO A 466 16.64 8.71 2.85
N ILE A 467 17.65 9.36 3.43
CA ILE A 467 17.91 10.80 3.24
C ILE A 467 19.04 10.96 2.24
N VAL A 468 18.78 11.70 1.17
CA VAL A 468 19.73 11.93 0.07
C VAL A 468 20.17 13.40 0.02
N SER A 469 21.33 13.65 -0.57
CA SER A 469 21.83 15.00 -0.86
C SER A 469 21.82 15.21 -2.38
N TYR A 470 21.10 16.23 -2.83
CA TYR A 470 20.96 16.59 -4.24
C TYR A 470 22.11 17.50 -4.68
N SER A 471 22.40 17.52 -5.98
CA SER A 471 23.43 18.38 -6.58
C SER A 471 23.05 19.87 -6.56
N GLY A 472 21.75 20.17 -6.58
CA GLY A 472 21.19 21.52 -6.44
C GLY A 472 20.27 21.63 -5.23
N ASP A 473 19.91 22.87 -4.89
CA ASP A 473 18.96 23.12 -3.81
C ASP A 473 17.56 22.62 -4.17
N LEU A 474 16.86 22.09 -3.16
CA LEU A 474 15.45 21.77 -3.27
C LEU A 474 14.60 23.04 -3.34
N PRO A 475 13.36 22.96 -3.88
CA PRO A 475 12.40 24.06 -3.81
C PRO A 475 12.17 24.52 -2.36
N GLN A 476 11.91 25.80 -2.15
CA GLN A 476 11.78 26.37 -0.79
C GLN A 476 10.75 25.65 0.08
N TRP A 477 9.64 25.20 -0.51
CA TRP A 477 8.56 24.46 0.16
C TRP A 477 8.93 23.00 0.52
N ALA A 478 9.98 22.43 -0.11
CA ALA A 478 10.48 21.08 0.12
C ALA A 478 11.74 21.02 1.01
N ARG A 479 12.20 22.16 1.54
CA ARG A 479 13.40 22.25 2.38
C ARG A 479 13.06 21.91 3.83
N TYR A 480 13.14 20.63 4.19
CA TYR A 480 12.83 20.14 5.54
C TYR A 480 14.03 20.10 6.49
N PHE A 481 15.25 20.23 5.94
CA PHE A 481 16.51 20.11 6.65
C PHE A 481 17.26 21.46 6.65
N PRO A 482 18.20 21.67 7.59
CA PRO A 482 19.04 22.87 7.61
C PRO A 482 19.83 23.05 6.30
N GLN A 483 20.24 21.95 5.66
CA GLN A 483 20.87 21.97 4.35
C GLN A 483 19.80 22.01 3.25
N ALA A 484 19.86 23.04 2.39
CA ALA A 484 18.86 23.28 1.35
C ALA A 484 18.79 22.18 0.27
N ASN A 485 19.84 21.36 0.13
CA ASN A 485 19.91 20.27 -0.84
C ASN A 485 19.66 18.87 -0.23
N LYS A 486 19.15 18.78 1.02
CA LYS A 486 18.83 17.50 1.67
C LYS A 486 17.32 17.25 1.73
N GLY A 487 16.93 16.02 1.41
CA GLY A 487 15.54 15.57 1.46
C GLY A 487 15.41 14.06 1.35
N GLY A 488 14.17 13.57 1.29
CA GLY A 488 13.85 12.19 1.00
C GLY A 488 14.04 11.85 -0.48
N GLN A 489 14.24 10.58 -0.79
CA GLN A 489 14.62 10.11 -2.14
C GLN A 489 13.58 10.37 -3.23
N SER A 490 12.28 10.36 -2.89
CA SER A 490 11.18 10.45 -3.85
C SER A 490 10.70 11.89 -4.04
N SER A 491 10.82 12.40 -5.26
CA SER A 491 10.26 13.71 -5.63
C SER A 491 8.73 13.73 -5.66
N LEU A 492 8.09 12.58 -5.94
CA LEU A 492 6.63 12.44 -5.93
C LEU A 492 6.06 12.46 -4.50
N ALA A 493 6.86 12.06 -3.51
CA ALA A 493 6.47 12.15 -2.12
C ALA A 493 6.92 13.48 -1.50
N ASP A 494 6.98 14.57 -2.29
CA ASP A 494 7.42 15.90 -1.88
C ASP A 494 8.80 15.96 -1.21
N TYR A 495 9.70 15.00 -1.48
CA TYR A 495 10.98 14.86 -0.76
C TYR A 495 10.80 14.62 0.75
N CYS A 496 9.64 14.11 1.18
CA CYS A 496 9.40 13.73 2.57
C CYS A 496 10.26 12.53 2.97
N THR A 497 10.76 12.56 4.20
CA THR A 497 11.58 11.48 4.75
C THR A 497 10.75 10.60 5.68
N TYR A 498 10.57 9.33 5.30
CA TYR A 498 9.81 8.33 6.03
C TYR A 498 10.57 6.99 6.03
N PHE A 499 10.19 6.06 6.91
CA PHE A 499 10.82 4.74 6.95
C PHE A 499 10.40 3.90 5.75
N VAL A 500 11.39 3.43 4.98
CA VAL A 500 11.22 2.52 3.87
C VAL A 500 11.68 1.13 4.29
N ALA A 501 10.90 0.10 3.99
CA ALA A 501 11.25 -1.28 4.31
C ALA A 501 12.57 -1.68 3.65
N TYR A 502 13.40 -2.44 4.37
CA TYR A 502 14.45 -3.22 3.71
C TYR A 502 13.81 -4.31 2.84
N SER A 503 14.48 -4.68 1.76
CA SER A 503 14.04 -5.77 0.87
C SER A 503 13.82 -7.10 1.61
N ASP A 504 14.70 -7.41 2.55
CA ASP A 504 14.66 -8.58 3.43
C ASP A 504 14.13 -8.26 4.85
N GLY A 505 13.66 -7.03 5.07
CA GLY A 505 13.17 -6.53 6.36
C GLY A 505 11.73 -6.92 6.68
N SER A 506 11.03 -7.66 5.81
CA SER A 506 9.63 -7.99 6.04
C SER A 506 9.49 -8.90 7.26
N CYS A 507 8.71 -8.46 8.25
CA CYS A 507 8.45 -9.23 9.46
C CYS A 507 7.30 -10.22 9.28
N THR A 508 6.45 -10.02 8.27
CA THR A 508 5.29 -10.88 8.00
C THR A 508 5.58 -12.05 7.06
N ASP A 509 6.72 -12.01 6.36
CA ASP A 509 7.18 -13.11 5.53
C ASP A 509 7.92 -14.13 6.40
N THR A 510 7.48 -15.39 6.34
CA THR A 510 8.08 -16.50 7.08
C THR A 510 9.47 -16.89 6.54
N ASN A 511 9.78 -16.52 5.29
CA ASN A 511 11.02 -16.91 4.62
C ASN A 511 12.10 -15.83 4.66
N SER A 512 11.75 -14.59 5.01
CA SER A 512 12.64 -13.42 4.98
C SER A 512 13.57 -13.30 6.20
N ALA A 513 13.44 -14.17 7.22
CA ALA A 513 14.25 -14.09 8.43
C ALA A 513 15.75 -14.22 8.12
N ARG A 514 16.53 -13.15 8.40
CA ARG A 514 17.99 -13.12 8.19
C ARG A 514 18.68 -14.16 9.06
N ALA A 515 19.87 -14.61 8.64
CA ALA A 515 20.64 -15.62 9.35
C ALA A 515 20.94 -15.28 10.83
N PRO A 516 21.27 -14.03 11.23
CA PRO A 516 21.49 -13.68 12.64
C PRO A 516 20.21 -13.78 13.48
N ASP A 517 19.07 -13.36 12.93
CA ASP A 517 17.77 -13.32 13.63
C ASP A 517 17.28 -14.74 13.98
N ARG A 518 17.50 -15.70 13.08
CA ARG A 518 17.23 -17.13 13.33
C ARG A 518 18.09 -17.71 14.45
N MET A 519 19.34 -17.27 14.55
CA MET A 519 20.26 -17.70 15.62
C MET A 519 19.90 -17.11 16.99
N LEU A 520 19.20 -15.97 17.02
CA LEU A 520 18.70 -15.31 18.22
C LEU A 520 17.30 -15.79 18.65
N GLY A 521 16.69 -16.72 17.89
CA GLY A 521 15.38 -17.29 18.21
C GLY A 521 14.18 -16.48 17.72
N GLU A 522 14.38 -15.52 16.81
CA GLU A 522 13.26 -14.80 16.20
C GLU A 522 12.48 -15.71 15.25
N VAL A 523 11.18 -15.84 15.52
CA VAL A 523 10.24 -16.57 14.67
C VAL A 523 9.33 -15.56 13.98
N ARG A 524 9.43 -15.48 12.64
CA ARG A 524 8.57 -14.64 11.80
C ARG A 524 7.34 -15.43 11.37
N GLY A 525 6.18 -14.80 11.45
CA GLY A 525 4.89 -15.32 10.98
C GLY A 525 4.06 -14.20 10.36
N SER A 526 2.95 -14.55 9.71
CA SER A 526 2.06 -13.56 9.06
C SER A 526 1.55 -12.45 10.01
N ASN A 527 1.47 -12.77 11.31
CA ASN A 527 1.05 -11.85 12.36
C ASN A 527 2.23 -11.11 13.04
N SER A 528 3.47 -11.42 12.68
CA SER A 528 4.63 -10.77 13.28
C SER A 528 4.70 -9.29 12.90
N ARG A 529 5.13 -8.45 13.85
CA ARG A 529 5.26 -7.01 13.67
C ARG A 529 6.61 -6.52 14.18
N CYS A 530 7.07 -5.43 13.61
CA CYS A 530 8.29 -4.73 14.00
C CYS A 530 8.05 -3.91 15.28
N VAL A 531 8.97 -4.07 16.22
CA VAL A 531 8.97 -3.36 17.51
C VAL A 531 10.24 -2.52 17.62
N ASN A 532 10.10 -1.26 18.01
CA ASN A 532 11.25 -0.40 18.31
C ASN A 532 11.77 -0.80 19.69
N ASN A 533 13.09 -1.00 19.82
CA ASN A 533 13.70 -1.46 21.06
C ASN A 533 13.78 -0.33 22.12
N SER A 534 12.93 -0.42 23.14
CA SER A 534 13.17 0.17 24.47
C SER A 534 13.10 -0.95 25.53
N LEU A 535 13.84 -0.80 26.65
CA LEU A 535 13.91 -1.81 27.72
C LEU A 535 12.53 -2.20 28.29
N GLU A 536 11.57 -1.28 28.28
CA GLU A 536 10.21 -1.49 28.75
C GLU A 536 9.39 -2.33 27.75
N ASP A 537 9.57 -2.08 26.44
CA ASP A 537 8.89 -2.82 25.38
C ASP A 537 9.35 -4.28 25.31
N LEU A 538 10.63 -4.54 25.59
CA LEU A 538 11.20 -5.89 25.64
C LEU A 538 10.66 -6.70 26.83
N ALA A 539 10.58 -6.07 28.01
CA ALA A 539 10.00 -6.71 29.19
C ALA A 539 8.52 -7.04 28.97
N LEU A 540 7.76 -6.17 28.30
CA LEU A 540 6.35 -6.39 27.97
C LEU A 540 6.18 -7.52 26.92
N ALA A 541 6.99 -7.55 25.86
CA ALA A 541 6.91 -8.59 24.84
C ALA A 541 7.22 -9.99 25.41
N ILE A 542 8.22 -10.08 26.29
CA ILE A 542 8.58 -11.32 27.00
C ILE A 542 7.48 -11.71 28.01
N ALA A 543 6.94 -10.76 28.77
CA ALA A 543 5.89 -11.02 29.75
C ALA A 543 4.55 -11.46 29.14
N VAL A 544 4.25 -11.03 27.91
CA VAL A 544 3.00 -11.37 27.19
C VAL A 544 3.13 -12.65 26.34
N GLY A 545 4.31 -13.26 26.26
CA GLY A 545 4.51 -14.49 25.49
C GLY A 545 4.28 -14.28 23.99
N MET A 546 4.62 -13.11 23.45
CA MET A 546 4.49 -12.83 22.03
C MET A 546 5.61 -13.54 21.24
N ALA A 547 5.36 -14.79 20.83
CA ALA A 547 6.20 -15.55 19.90
C ALA A 547 6.20 -14.99 18.45
N SER A 548 5.78 -13.73 18.26
CA SER A 548 5.48 -13.11 16.96
C SER A 548 5.92 -11.63 16.95
N ALA A 549 7.16 -11.37 17.38
CA ALA A 549 7.82 -10.08 17.24
C ALA A 549 9.11 -10.24 16.44
N CYS A 550 9.31 -9.34 15.48
CA CYS A 550 10.50 -9.23 14.64
C CYS A 550 11.30 -8.06 15.22
N GLN A 551 12.50 -8.34 15.75
CA GLN A 551 13.22 -7.38 16.61
C GLN A 551 14.28 -6.62 15.83
N MET A 552 14.61 -5.43 16.33
CA MET A 552 15.61 -4.55 15.74
C MET A 552 16.74 -4.30 16.73
N GLY A 553 17.69 -5.23 16.82
CA GLY A 553 18.97 -5.01 17.52
C GLY A 553 19.53 -6.24 18.21
N SER A 554 20.86 -6.32 18.25
CA SER A 554 21.65 -7.36 18.90
C SER A 554 21.22 -7.57 20.36
N VAL A 555 20.61 -8.71 20.66
CA VAL A 555 20.33 -9.14 22.03
C VAL A 555 21.67 -9.40 22.73
N ASN A 556 22.08 -8.51 23.63
CA ASN A 556 23.27 -8.76 24.44
C ASN A 556 22.93 -9.86 25.45
N VAL A 557 23.54 -11.04 25.34
CA VAL A 557 23.27 -12.21 26.18
C VAL A 557 23.35 -11.89 27.68
N ARG A 558 24.19 -10.93 28.08
CA ARG A 558 24.25 -10.44 29.47
C ARG A 558 22.97 -9.75 29.95
N MET A 559 22.21 -9.09 29.06
CA MET A 559 20.95 -8.41 29.40
C MET A 559 19.77 -9.36 29.55
N VAL A 560 19.71 -10.47 28.80
CA VAL A 560 18.66 -11.49 28.97
C VAL A 560 18.77 -12.15 30.33
N ILE A 561 20.00 -12.41 30.79
CA ILE A 561 20.26 -12.90 32.15
C ILE A 561 19.75 -11.90 33.19
N LEU A 562 19.95 -10.60 33.01
CA LEU A 562 19.42 -9.55 33.91
C LEU A 562 17.88 -9.48 33.91
N ALA A 563 17.24 -9.58 32.74
CA ALA A 563 15.78 -9.54 32.62
C ALA A 563 15.09 -10.81 33.15
N LEU A 564 15.73 -11.99 33.08
CA LEU A 564 15.22 -13.23 33.66
C LEU A 564 15.50 -13.33 35.17
N THR A 565 16.61 -12.73 35.65
CA THR A 565 16.96 -12.74 37.07
C THR A 565 16.15 -11.75 37.90
N ALA A 566 15.71 -10.61 37.34
CA ALA A 566 14.94 -9.61 38.09
C ALA A 566 13.55 -10.11 38.59
N PRO A 567 12.73 -10.82 37.79
CA PRO A 567 11.51 -11.46 38.28
C PRO A 567 11.80 -12.58 39.27
N LEU A 568 12.88 -13.35 39.07
CA LEU A 568 13.33 -14.40 39.98
C LEU A 568 13.75 -13.81 41.34
N LEU A 569 14.46 -12.69 41.37
CA LEU A 569 14.79 -11.95 42.59
C LEU A 569 13.55 -11.38 43.29
N PHE A 570 12.56 -10.90 42.53
CA PHE A 570 11.30 -10.41 43.07
C PHE A 570 10.43 -11.53 43.65
N VAL A 571 10.40 -12.70 42.99
CA VAL A 571 9.74 -13.91 43.49
C VAL A 571 10.47 -14.44 44.73
N MET A 572 11.80 -14.48 44.72
CA MET A 572 12.59 -14.93 45.89
C MET A 572 12.42 -13.97 47.08
N SER A 573 12.28 -12.66 46.86
CA SER A 573 12.00 -11.69 47.92
C SER A 573 10.58 -11.83 48.48
N ASN A 574 9.59 -12.14 47.65
CA ASN A 574 8.21 -12.38 48.10
C ASN A 574 8.04 -13.74 48.78
N VAL A 575 8.76 -14.77 48.32
CA VAL A 575 8.82 -16.09 48.99
C VAL A 575 9.51 -15.96 50.34
N ALA A 576 10.58 -15.18 50.46
CA ALA A 576 11.19 -14.87 51.76
C ALA A 576 10.21 -14.16 52.70
N SER A 577 9.42 -13.21 52.19
CA SER A 577 8.40 -12.51 52.98
C SER A 577 7.22 -13.41 53.40
N MET A 578 6.83 -14.38 52.55
CA MET A 578 5.82 -15.40 52.86
C MET A 578 6.32 -16.43 53.87
N VAL A 579 7.59 -16.84 53.78
CA VAL A 579 8.21 -17.77 54.76
C VAL A 579 8.32 -17.11 56.13
N VAL A 580 8.65 -15.81 56.20
CA VAL A 580 8.63 -15.06 57.47
C VAL A 580 7.21 -14.99 58.05
N TYR A 581 6.20 -14.77 57.21
CA TYR A 581 4.80 -14.70 57.63
C TYR A 581 4.27 -16.04 58.18
N VAL A 582 4.61 -17.15 57.50
CA VAL A 582 4.25 -18.51 57.92
C VAL A 582 4.99 -18.92 59.19
N ILE A 583 6.25 -18.52 59.38
CA ILE A 583 6.98 -18.76 60.64
C ILE A 583 6.36 -17.97 61.80
N THR A 584 5.90 -16.73 61.59
CA THR A 584 5.20 -15.96 62.64
C THR A 584 3.82 -16.50 63.01
N GLU A 585 3.08 -17.10 62.06
CA GLU A 585 1.82 -17.80 62.38
C GLU A 585 2.05 -19.17 63.04
N PHE A 586 3.13 -19.88 62.69
CA PHE A 586 3.48 -21.15 63.33
C PHE A 586 3.94 -20.96 64.79
N VAL A 587 4.66 -19.87 65.08
CA VAL A 587 5.02 -19.49 66.47
C VAL A 587 3.80 -19.04 67.28
N SER A 588 2.75 -18.53 66.63
CA SER A 588 1.50 -18.12 67.30
C SER A 588 0.51 -19.27 67.54
N SER A 589 0.64 -20.39 66.83
CA SER A 589 -0.23 -21.56 66.97
C SER A 589 0.29 -22.61 67.98
N ALA A 590 1.55 -22.50 68.42
CA ALA A 590 2.17 -23.39 69.41
C ALA A 590 2.16 -22.85 70.87
N ALA A 591 1.48 -21.73 71.14
CA ALA A 591 1.41 -21.12 72.48
C ALA A 591 -0.01 -21.13 73.08
N LEU A 592 -0.78 -22.20 72.82
CA LEU A 592 -2.14 -22.39 73.35
C LEU A 592 -2.26 -23.71 74.13
N THR A 593 -1.39 -23.92 75.12
CA THR A 593 -1.64 -24.85 76.25
C THR A 593 -0.77 -24.48 77.47
N THR A 594 -1.13 -23.44 78.23
CA THR A 594 -1.18 -23.47 79.71
C THR A 594 -1.65 -22.13 80.26
N GLN A 595 -2.71 -22.18 81.07
CA GLN A 595 -3.36 -21.05 81.74
C GLN A 595 -2.65 -20.66 83.04
N ALA A 596 -2.80 -19.37 83.40
CA ALA A 596 -2.78 -18.76 84.74
C ALA A 596 -1.42 -18.35 85.34
N ILE A 597 -1.18 -17.04 85.49
CA ILE A 597 -1.24 -16.27 86.75
C ILE A 597 -0.80 -14.80 86.50
N HIS A 598 -1.71 -13.88 86.82
CA HIS A 598 -1.61 -12.45 87.19
C HIS A 598 -0.38 -11.55 86.92
N ALA A 599 -0.69 -10.38 86.29
CA ALA A 599 -0.56 -8.99 86.80
C ALA A 599 0.43 -8.00 86.13
N ARG A 600 -0.17 -6.84 85.71
CA ARG A 600 0.38 -5.46 85.56
C ARG A 600 1.38 -5.23 84.41
N THR A 601 1.40 -4.16 83.60
CA THR A 601 0.79 -2.80 83.55
C THR A 601 1.18 -2.24 82.16
N ALA A 602 0.24 -1.77 81.33
CA ALA A 602 -0.08 -0.37 80.99
C ALA A 602 0.97 0.43 80.16
N LEU A 603 0.44 1.18 79.16
CA LEU A 603 1.05 2.24 78.30
C LEU A 603 1.96 1.73 77.16
N VAL A 604 1.84 2.09 75.88
CA VAL A 604 1.45 3.36 75.22
C VAL A 604 0.89 3.08 73.82
N SER A 605 -0.41 3.29 73.59
CA SER A 605 -1.07 3.25 72.28
C SER A 605 -1.43 4.65 71.78
N TYR A 606 -0.45 5.55 71.69
CA TYR A 606 -0.71 6.95 71.30
C TYR A 606 0.24 7.53 70.24
N LEU A 607 1.16 6.76 69.65
CA LEU A 607 2.20 7.33 68.78
C LEU A 607 2.29 6.78 67.35
N VAL A 608 1.34 5.93 66.91
CA VAL A 608 1.39 5.38 65.53
C VAL A 608 0.35 6.01 64.58
N PHE A 609 -0.55 6.87 65.09
CA PHE A 609 -1.61 7.49 64.28
C PHE A 609 -1.24 8.83 63.62
N GLN A 610 0.04 9.22 63.55
CA GLN A 610 0.48 10.50 62.97
C GLN A 610 1.65 10.42 61.97
N TYR A 611 2.07 9.24 61.52
CA TYR A 611 3.15 9.10 60.51
C TYR A 611 2.67 8.62 59.13
N ALA A 612 1.40 8.91 58.80
CA ALA A 612 0.84 8.80 57.45
C ALA A 612 0.60 10.19 56.85
N LYS A 613 1.69 10.96 56.66
CA LYS A 613 1.80 12.10 55.74
C LYS A 613 3.28 12.46 55.62
N MET A 614 3.80 12.45 54.38
CA MET A 614 5.20 12.64 53.98
C MET A 614 6.11 11.41 54.20
N TYR A 615 6.07 10.46 53.27
CA TYR A 615 7.07 10.31 52.20
C TYR A 615 6.43 9.65 50.98
#